data_AF-A0A916QST9-F1
#
_entry.id   AF-A0A916QST9-F1
#
_cell.length_a   1.000
_cell.length_b   1.000
_cell.length_c   1.000
_cell.angle_alpha   90.00
_cell.angle_beta   90.00
_cell.angle_gamma   90.00
#
_symmetry.space_group_name_H-M   'P 1'
#
loop_
_entity.id
_entity.type
_entity.pdbx_description
1 polymer ?
#
loop_
_entity_poly.entity_id
_entity_poly.type
_entity_poly.pdbx_seq_one_letter_code
_entity_poly.pdbx_strand_id
1 'polypeptide(L)' 'MNIIFYQLIQENNGYITALDLAINSQLSGKIVQEFLDEQAKEFGAELEITQEGVYYIIFLLLYL' A
#
# COMPACT_ATOMS: atom_id res chain seq x y z
N MET A 1 -0.73 -11.21 -4.49
CA MET A 1 -0.66 -9.78 -4.13
C MET A 1 0.74 -9.20 -4.27
N ASN A 2 1.81 -9.85 -3.76
CA ASN A 2 3.18 -9.31 -3.75
C ASN A 2 3.67 -8.68 -5.07
N ILE A 3 3.51 -9.35 -6.21
CA ILE A 3 3.97 -8.79 -7.51
C ILE A 3 3.26 -7.45 -7.80
N ILE A 4 1.93 -7.42 -7.67
CA ILE A 4 1.11 -6.23 -7.90
C ILE A 4 1.46 -5.13 -6.89
N PHE A 5 1.63 -5.51 -5.62
CA PHE A 5 2.04 -4.59 -4.56
C PHE A 5 3.39 -3.93 -4.86
N TYR A 6 4.44 -4.72 -5.15
CA TYR A 6 5.76 -4.16 -5.44
C TYR A 6 5.78 -3.31 -6.71
N GLN A 7 5.01 -3.71 -7.73
CA GLN A 7 4.86 -2.91 -8.94
C GLN A 7 4.23 -1.54 -8.63
N LEU A 8 3.09 -1.52 -7.92
CA LEU A 8 2.42 -0.27 -7.55
C LEU A 8 3.31 0.61 -6.66
N ILE A 9 4.05 0.02 -5.73
CA ILE A 9 5.02 0.75 -4.90
C ILE A 9 6.12 1.42 -5.74
N GLN A 10 6.64 0.74 -6.75
CA GLN A 10 7.64 1.32 -7.66
C GLN A 10 7.04 2.42 -8.55
N GLU A 11 5.86 2.19 -9.11
CA GLU A 11 5.17 3.13 -10.00
C GLU A 11 4.73 4.41 -9.28
N ASN A 12 4.34 4.29 -8.01
CA ASN A 12 3.78 5.39 -7.22
C ASN A 12 4.77 5.95 -6.18
N ASN A 13 6.08 5.76 -6.34
CA ASN A 13 7.13 6.29 -5.46
C ASN A 13 6.94 5.97 -3.97
N GLY A 14 6.57 4.73 -3.65
CA GLY A 14 6.38 4.28 -2.27
C GLY A 14 4.97 4.50 -1.72
N TYR A 15 4.06 5.09 -2.49
CA TYR A 15 2.67 5.31 -2.08
C TYR A 15 1.75 4.24 -2.65
N ILE A 16 0.84 3.70 -1.84
CA ILE A 16 -0.21 2.82 -2.32
C ILE A 16 -1.48 3.00 -1.51
N THR A 17 -2.64 2.98 -2.17
CA THR A 17 -3.94 2.93 -1.50
C THR A 17 -4.53 1.52 -1.55
N ALA A 18 -5.42 1.20 -0.60
CA ALA A 18 -6.18 -0.04 -0.65
C ALA A 18 -7.04 -0.16 -1.92
N LEU A 19 -7.51 0.97 -2.48
CA LEU A 19 -8.30 0.98 -3.70
C LEU A 19 -7.45 0.58 -4.92
N ASP A 20 -6.24 1.13 -5.05
CA ASP A 20 -5.31 0.80 -6.15
C ASP A 20 -5.02 -0.71 -6.15
N LEU A 21 -4.73 -1.26 -4.97
CA LEU A 21 -4.45 -2.69 -4.85
C LEU A 21 -5.69 -3.54 -5.12
N ALA A 22 -6.89 -3.13 -4.68
CA ALA A 22 -8.14 -3.84 -4.95
C ALA A 22 -8.44 -3.92 -6.46
N ILE A 23 -8.32 -2.79 -7.17
CA ILE A 23 -8.57 -2.72 -8.61
C ILE A 23 -7.60 -3.62 -9.38
N ASN A 24 -6.30 -3.52 -9.08
CA ASN A 24 -5.28 -4.25 -9.83
C ASN A 24 -5.24 -5.75 -9.48
N SER A 25 -5.61 -6.13 -8.26
CA SER A 25 -5.67 -7.54 -7.84
C SER A 25 -7.03 -8.21 -8.06
N GLN A 26 -8.08 -7.44 -8.36
CA GLN A 26 -9.47 -7.90 -8.43
C GLN A 26 -9.95 -8.56 -7.12
N LEU A 27 -9.41 -8.11 -5.98
CA LEU A 27 -9.78 -8.58 -4.66
C LEU A 27 -10.64 -7.55 -3.92
N SER A 28 -11.38 -8.03 -2.92
CA SER A 28 -12.22 -7.15 -2.10
C SER A 28 -11.36 -6.22 -1.24
N GLY A 29 -11.92 -5.05 -0.91
CA GLY A 29 -11.28 -4.06 -0.04
C GLY A 29 -10.79 -4.64 1.29
N LYS A 30 -11.53 -5.60 1.86
CA LYS A 30 -11.15 -6.26 3.11
C LYS A 30 -9.86 -7.08 2.97
N ILE A 31 -9.76 -7.89 1.92
CA ILE A 31 -8.59 -8.75 1.69
C ILE A 31 -7.33 -7.90 1.48
N VAL A 32 -7.45 -6.82 0.71
CA VAL A 32 -6.30 -5.96 0.44
C VAL A 32 -5.90 -5.10 1.64
N GLN A 33 -6.84 -4.69 2.49
CA GLN A 33 -6.51 -3.99 3.75
C GLN A 33 -5.72 -4.90 4.69
N GLU A 34 -6.17 -6.14 4.89
CA GLU A 34 -5.46 -7.12 5.72
C GLU A 34 -4.03 -7.36 5.22
N PHE A 35 -3.85 -7.50 3.90
CA PHE A 35 -2.54 -7.63 3.29
C PHE A 35 -1.67 -6.38 3.52
N LEU A 36 -2.22 -5.19 3.28
CA LEU A 36 -1.50 -3.94 3.45
C LEU A 36 -1.08 -3.68 4.91
N ASP A 37 -1.90 -4.08 5.88
CA ASP A 37 -1.59 -4.03 7.30
C ASP A 37 -0.42 -4.95 7.67
N GLU A 38 -0.31 -6.13 7.03
CA GLU A 38 0.83 -7.05 7.20
C GLU A 38 2.11 -6.45 6.62
N GLN A 39 2.05 -5.93 5.39
CA GLN A 39 3.21 -5.28 4.75
C GLN A 39 3.66 -4.05 5.54
N ALA A 40 2.73 -3.22 6.04
CA ALA A 40 3.09 -2.05 6.83
C ALA A 40 3.88 -2.42 8.09
N LYS A 41 3.49 -3.50 8.78
CA LYS A 41 4.23 -4.04 9.93
C LYS A 41 5.59 -4.59 9.54
N GLU A 42 5.68 -5.31 8.43
CA GLU A 42 6.92 -5.94 7.96
C GLU A 42 8.01 -4.90 7.65
N PHE A 43 7.64 -3.82 6.94
CA PHE A 43 8.60 -2.84 6.44
C PHE A 43 8.63 -1.53 7.23
N GLY A 44 7.85 -1.42 8.31
CA GLY A 44 7.76 -0.18 9.10
C GLY A 44 7.17 0.99 8.31
N ALA A 45 6.15 0.73 7.50
CA ALA A 45 5.51 1.77 6.70
C ALA A 45 4.57 2.65 7.54
N GLU A 46 4.47 3.92 7.18
CA GLU A 46 3.58 4.87 7.83
C GLU A 46 2.25 4.99 7.08
N LEU A 47 1.17 5.19 7.82
CA LEU A 47 -0.16 5.45 7.29
C LEU A 47 -0.37 6.97 7.24
N GLU A 48 -0.52 7.53 6.04
CA GLU A 48 -0.91 8.93 5.87
C GLU A 48 -2.41 9.03 5.61
N ILE A 49 -3.10 9.86 6.40
CA ILE A 49 -4.52 10.19 6.22
C ILE A 49 -4.60 11.58 5.60
N THR A 50 -5.15 11.68 4.39
CA THR A 50 -5.32 12.97 3.71
C THR A 50 -6.70 13.56 3.96
N GLN A 51 -6.86 14.86 3.64
CA GLN A 51 -8.14 15.57 3.75
C GLN A 51 -9.24 14.99 2.84
N GLU A 52 -8.85 14.23 1.81
CA GLU A 52 -9.77 13.53 0.91
C GLU A 52 -10.24 12.17 1.48
N GLY A 53 -9.78 11.81 2.68
CA GLY A 53 -10.13 10.54 3.35
C GLY A 53 -9.41 9.33 2.76
N VAL A 54 -8.38 9.55 1.94
CA VAL A 54 -7.58 8.48 1.34
C VAL A 54 -6.46 8.09 2.30
N TYR A 55 -6.32 6.78 2.50
CA TYR A 55 -5.23 6.18 3.26
C TYR A 55 -4.10 5.80 2.31
N TYR A 56 -2.92 6.37 2.53
CA TYR A 56 -1.70 5.97 1.85
C TYR A 56 -0.82 5.19 2.80
N ILE A 57 -0.20 4.13 2.30
CA ILE A 57 0.94 3.50 2.98
C ILE A 57 2.20 4.04 2.33
N ILE A 58 3.10 4.58 3.15
CA ILE A 58 4.35 5.20 2.75
C ILE A 58 5.50 4.38 3.30
N PHE A 59 6.33 3.87 2.41
CA PHE A 59 7.59 3.23 2.77
C PHE A 59 8.68 4.30 2.77
N LEU A 60 9.12 4.72 3.96
CA LEU A 60 10.36 5.50 4.08
C LEU A 60 11.51 4.60 3.65
N LEU A 61 11.96 4.76 2.40
CA LEU A 61 13.22 4.18 1.95
C LEU A 61 14.35 4.84 2.74
N LEU A 62 14.74 4.24 3.88
CA LEU A 62 16.10 4.37 4.36
C LEU A 62 16.97 3.78 3.25
N TYR A 63 17.56 4.67 2.45
CA TYR A 63 18.55 4.34 1.42
C TYR A 63 19.56 3.33 2.01
N LEU A 64 19.49 2.08 1.54
CA LEU A 64 20.57 1.11 1.64
C LEU A 64 21.58 1.37 0.53
#